data_AF-A0A843JN12-F1
#
_entry.id   AF-A0A843JN12-F1
#
_cell.length_a   1.000
_cell.length_b   1.000
_cell.length_c   1.000
_cell.angle_alpha   90.00
_cell.angle_beta   90.00
_cell.angle_gamma   90.00
#
_symmetry.space_group_name_H-M   'P 1'
#
loop_
_entity.id
_entity.type
_entity.pdbx_description
1 polymer ?
#
loop_
_entity_poly.entity_id
_entity_poly.type
_entity_poly.pdbx_seq_one_letter_code
_entity_poly.pdbx_strand_id
1 'polypeptide(L)'
;MPSYDEMYAHLERHVDALKTDKTGDEKQTDGEVFDKKTLMVIYDFMTAGYIDSVHYPISTGKEGNVFYVTDEDGEPFALKIYRTSTSTFKRVAKYIEGDPRFRGITGNRWKMIYAWTNKEYRNLQRYKENGIRVPEPIEFDKNCLLMEYIGDENGPAPQLRNSVMKRPNMVYKDVVSFIVDGYRKAHLVHGDLSEYNILMFKDRPILIDCGQALTADHFNAKEFLMRDISNVNRFFRSRDVDTIDDDELLQRCLKGEDDK
;
A
#
# COMPACT_ATOMS: atom_id res chain seq x y z
N MET A 1 -32.73 3.82 8.81
CA MET A 1 -31.37 4.28 8.43
C MET A 1 -31.09 5.49 9.30
N PRO A 2 -30.02 5.50 10.11
CA PRO A 2 -29.69 6.65 10.94
C PRO A 2 -29.47 7.90 10.09
N SER A 3 -29.76 9.05 10.67
CA SER A 3 -29.45 10.36 10.08
C SER A 3 -27.94 10.59 10.03
N TYR A 4 -27.50 11.49 9.15
CA TYR A 4 -26.08 11.83 9.07
C TYR A 4 -25.53 12.37 10.40
N ASP A 5 -26.33 13.12 11.16
CA ASP A 5 -25.91 13.67 12.45
C ASP A 5 -25.74 12.57 13.50
N GLU A 6 -26.62 11.56 13.52
CA GLU A 6 -26.47 10.38 14.36
C GLU A 6 -25.22 9.56 14.00
N MET A 7 -24.96 9.36 12.70
CA MET A 7 -23.76 8.68 12.21
C MET A 7 -22.50 9.47 12.57
N TYR A 8 -22.52 10.80 12.39
CA TYR A 8 -21.38 11.66 12.70
C TYR A 8 -21.09 11.68 14.20
N ALA A 9 -22.12 11.77 15.05
CA ALA A 9 -21.97 11.67 16.51
C ALA A 9 -21.47 10.30 16.99
N HIS A 10 -21.69 9.23 16.22
CA HIS A 10 -21.06 7.93 16.46
C HIS A 10 -19.57 7.97 16.08
N LEU A 11 -19.24 8.49 14.89
CA LEU A 11 -17.86 8.62 14.44
C LEU A 11 -17.01 9.53 15.34
N GLU A 12 -17.55 10.64 15.86
CA GLU A 12 -16.84 11.52 16.80
C GLU A 12 -16.36 10.80 18.06
N ARG A 13 -17.04 9.73 18.48
CA ARG A 13 -16.65 8.92 19.64
C ARG A 13 -15.55 7.92 19.34
N HIS A 14 -15.50 7.41 18.12
CA HIS A 14 -14.65 6.27 17.72
C HIS A 14 -13.48 6.65 16.82
N VAL A 15 -13.48 7.85 16.24
CA VAL A 15 -12.42 8.36 15.36
C VAL A 15 -11.67 9.48 16.08
N ASP A 16 -10.41 9.22 16.47
CA ASP A 16 -9.57 10.18 17.19
C ASP A 16 -9.43 11.50 16.41
N ALA A 17 -9.28 11.39 15.09
CA ALA A 17 -9.22 12.51 14.15
C ALA A 17 -10.51 13.36 14.08
N LEU A 18 -11.58 13.04 14.82
CA LEU A 18 -12.80 13.87 14.89
C LEU A 18 -13.01 14.51 16.29
N LYS A 19 -12.25 14.10 17.31
CA LYS A 19 -12.42 14.59 18.69
C LYS A 19 -12.04 16.08 18.82
N THR A 20 -12.76 16.87 19.62
CA THR A 20 -12.60 18.34 19.63
C THR A 20 -11.35 18.88 20.34
N ASP A 21 -10.75 18.11 21.26
CA ASP A 21 -9.60 18.53 22.07
C ASP A 21 -8.25 18.24 21.38
N LYS A 22 -7.98 18.95 20.27
CA LYS A 22 -6.78 18.75 19.44
C LYS A 22 -5.69 19.79 19.62
N THR A 23 -4.43 19.36 19.49
CA THR A 23 -3.27 20.24 19.31
C THR A 23 -3.13 20.74 17.85
N GLY A 24 -2.23 21.69 17.58
CA GLY A 24 -2.13 22.38 16.28
C GLY A 24 -1.76 21.49 15.09
N ASP A 25 -0.86 20.51 15.30
CA ASP A 25 -0.41 19.57 14.26
C ASP A 25 -1.49 18.53 13.94
N GLU A 26 -2.26 18.11 14.95
CA GLU A 26 -3.41 17.21 14.81
C GLU A 26 -4.52 17.83 13.94
N LYS A 27 -4.80 19.13 14.10
CA LYS A 27 -5.80 19.84 13.29
C LYS A 27 -5.46 19.89 11.79
N GLN A 28 -4.18 19.81 11.43
CA GLN A 28 -3.71 19.98 10.06
C GLN A 28 -3.87 18.69 9.22
N THR A 29 -4.01 17.53 9.86
CA THR A 29 -4.00 16.21 9.19
C THR A 29 -5.39 15.76 8.72
N ASP A 30 -6.46 16.35 9.26
CA ASP A 30 -7.82 15.80 9.17
C ASP A 30 -8.64 16.30 7.97
N GLY A 31 -8.45 17.56 7.57
CA GLY A 31 -9.28 18.21 6.56
C GLY A 31 -9.13 17.66 5.13
N GLU A 32 -8.08 16.88 4.85
CA GLU A 32 -7.77 16.41 3.49
C GLU A 32 -8.28 15.00 3.16
N VAL A 33 -8.64 14.18 4.17
CA VAL A 33 -9.03 12.78 3.96
C VAL A 33 -10.42 12.42 4.51
N PHE A 34 -10.89 13.08 5.58
CA PHE A 34 -12.19 12.80 6.21
C PHE A 34 -13.33 13.64 5.65
N ASP A 35 -13.50 13.65 4.32
CA ASP A 35 -14.71 14.22 3.74
C ASP A 35 -15.95 13.37 4.06
N LYS A 36 -17.14 13.94 3.85
CA LYS A 36 -18.42 13.28 4.12
C LYS A 36 -18.52 11.88 3.50
N LYS A 37 -17.95 11.63 2.32
CA LYS A 37 -18.03 10.30 1.69
C LYS A 37 -17.12 9.31 2.38
N THR A 38 -15.89 9.71 2.72
CA THR A 38 -14.96 8.88 3.50
C THR A 38 -15.57 8.51 4.85
N LEU A 39 -16.18 9.47 5.55
CA LEU A 39 -16.81 9.22 6.85
C LEU A 39 -17.92 8.17 6.77
N MET A 40 -18.68 8.14 5.66
CA MET A 40 -19.69 7.09 5.47
C MET A 40 -19.07 5.73 5.20
N VAL A 41 -17.95 5.66 4.49
CA VAL A 41 -17.23 4.39 4.31
C VAL A 41 -16.73 3.85 5.66
N ILE A 42 -16.17 4.72 6.51
CA ILE A 42 -15.69 4.31 7.84
C ILE A 42 -16.86 3.82 8.69
N TYR A 43 -17.99 4.54 8.66
CA TYR A 43 -19.20 4.11 9.35
C TYR A 43 -19.70 2.76 8.82
N ASP A 44 -19.67 2.53 7.50
CA ASP A 44 -20.05 1.27 6.90
C ASP A 44 -19.13 0.12 7.36
N PHE A 45 -17.81 0.35 7.45
CA PHE A 45 -16.88 -0.61 8.05
C PHE A 45 -17.16 -0.88 9.53
N MET A 46 -17.51 0.16 10.30
CA MET A 46 -17.86 -0.01 11.71
C MET A 46 -19.13 -0.83 11.90
N THR A 47 -20.19 -0.50 11.18
CA THR A 47 -21.46 -1.24 11.27
C THR A 47 -21.38 -2.67 10.72
N ALA A 48 -20.42 -2.95 9.84
CA ALA A 48 -20.13 -4.30 9.37
C ALA A 48 -19.26 -5.12 10.34
N GLY A 49 -18.76 -4.52 11.42
CA GLY A 49 -17.91 -5.18 12.42
C GLY A 49 -16.45 -5.32 12.00
N TYR A 50 -16.00 -4.61 10.96
CA TYR A 50 -14.59 -4.64 10.55
C TYR A 50 -13.69 -3.75 11.42
N ILE A 51 -14.25 -2.67 11.98
CA ILE A 51 -13.52 -1.65 12.73
C ILE A 51 -14.40 -1.21 13.91
N ASP A 52 -13.85 -1.12 15.11
CA ASP A 52 -14.47 -0.45 16.25
C ASP A 52 -13.92 0.97 16.42
N SER A 53 -12.60 1.15 16.28
CA SER A 53 -11.95 2.44 16.53
C SER A 53 -10.93 2.82 15.46
N VAL A 54 -10.79 4.13 15.22
CA VAL A 54 -9.81 4.71 14.28
C VAL A 54 -8.93 5.70 15.02
N HIS A 55 -7.65 5.37 15.12
CA HIS A 55 -6.65 6.18 15.79
C HIS A 55 -5.96 7.17 14.85
N TYR A 56 -5.01 7.95 15.38
CA TYR A 56 -4.20 8.88 14.58
C TYR A 56 -3.42 8.18 13.45
N PRO A 57 -3.08 8.91 12.37
CA PRO A 57 -2.41 8.33 11.22
C PRO A 57 -1.00 7.85 11.59
N ILE A 58 -0.70 6.59 11.25
CA ILE A 58 0.64 6.00 11.37
C ILE A 58 1.55 6.38 10.20
N SER A 59 0.96 6.81 9.07
CA SER A 59 1.70 7.32 7.92
C SER A 59 0.89 8.36 7.18
N THR A 60 1.55 9.46 6.81
CA THR A 60 0.96 10.49 5.95
C THR A 60 1.75 10.57 4.65
N GLY A 61 1.04 10.47 3.53
CA GLY A 61 1.65 10.42 2.21
C GLY A 61 0.98 11.38 1.24
N LYS A 62 1.65 11.59 0.10
CA LYS A 62 1.11 12.43 -0.98
C LYS A 62 -0.10 11.82 -1.68
N GLU A 63 -0.36 10.52 -1.50
CA GLU A 63 -1.44 9.77 -2.17
C GLU A 63 -2.60 9.45 -1.21
N GLY A 64 -2.33 9.37 0.08
CA GLY A 64 -3.26 8.93 1.11
C GLY A 64 -2.59 8.94 2.48
N ASN A 65 -3.39 8.71 3.50
CA ASN A 65 -2.91 8.51 4.87
C ASN A 65 -3.25 7.06 5.28
N VAL A 66 -2.43 6.47 6.15
CA VAL A 66 -2.69 5.16 6.75
C VAL A 66 -2.95 5.37 8.22
N PHE A 67 -4.05 4.82 8.72
CA PHE A 67 -4.50 4.91 10.09
C PHE A 67 -4.37 3.56 10.77
N TYR A 68 -4.00 3.57 12.05
CA TYR A 68 -4.14 2.39 12.90
C TYR A 68 -5.60 2.30 13.33
N VAL A 69 -6.20 1.13 13.16
CA VAL A 69 -7.59 0.86 13.53
C VAL A 69 -7.67 -0.45 14.29
N THR A 70 -8.67 -0.61 15.12
CA THR A 70 -8.94 -1.88 15.83
C THR A 70 -10.33 -2.38 15.52
N ASP A 71 -10.57 -3.68 15.63
CA ASP A 71 -11.92 -4.25 15.72
C ASP A 71 -12.45 -4.25 17.17
N GLU A 72 -13.61 -4.87 17.40
CA GLU A 72 -14.26 -4.98 18.71
C GLU A 72 -13.43 -5.79 19.74
N ASP A 73 -12.59 -6.73 19.27
CA ASP A 73 -11.70 -7.54 20.12
C ASP A 73 -10.38 -6.81 20.44
N GLY A 74 -10.15 -5.65 19.82
CA GLY A 74 -8.92 -4.87 19.95
C GLY A 74 -7.79 -5.34 19.03
N GLU A 75 -8.09 -6.21 18.05
CA GLU A 75 -7.09 -6.68 17.09
C GLU A 75 -6.75 -5.58 16.08
N PRO A 76 -5.46 -5.37 15.77
CA PRO A 76 -5.02 -4.23 14.98
C PRO A 76 -5.10 -4.46 13.46
N PHE A 77 -5.56 -3.43 12.75
CA PHE A 77 -5.54 -3.33 11.29
C PHE A 77 -4.99 -1.98 10.83
N ALA A 78 -4.71 -1.87 9.53
CA ALA A 78 -4.31 -0.64 8.88
C ALA A 78 -5.41 -0.21 7.90
N LEU A 79 -5.90 1.02 8.06
CA LEU A 79 -6.86 1.63 7.14
C LEU A 79 -6.13 2.68 6.27
N LYS A 80 -5.89 2.36 5.00
CA LYS A 80 -5.35 3.30 4.01
C LYS A 80 -6.50 4.09 3.39
N ILE A 81 -6.50 5.41 3.57
CA ILE A 81 -7.47 6.34 2.99
C ILE A 81 -6.77 7.17 1.92
N TYR A 82 -7.17 7.01 0.66
CA TYR A 82 -6.63 7.81 -0.44
C TYR A 82 -7.16 9.23 -0.38
N ARG A 83 -6.24 10.19 -0.52
CA ARG A 83 -6.58 11.61 -0.62
C ARG A 83 -7.37 11.81 -1.90
N THR A 84 -8.43 12.58 -1.76
CA THR A 84 -9.27 12.80 -2.93
C THR A 84 -8.72 13.92 -3.80
N SER A 85 -7.77 14.75 -3.33
CA SER A 85 -7.29 15.99 -3.98
C SER A 85 -6.84 15.90 -5.46
N THR A 86 -6.83 17.05 -6.13
CA THR A 86 -6.50 17.17 -7.57
C THR A 86 -5.02 16.88 -7.89
N SER A 87 -4.11 17.10 -6.94
CA SER A 87 -2.67 16.81 -7.10
C SER A 87 -2.40 15.30 -7.11
N THR A 88 -3.04 14.54 -6.21
CA THR A 88 -3.02 13.07 -6.21
C THR A 88 -3.50 12.53 -7.56
N PHE A 89 -4.59 13.08 -8.08
CA PHE A 89 -5.17 12.66 -9.33
C PHE A 89 -4.20 12.72 -10.53
N LYS A 90 -3.49 13.84 -10.73
CA LYS A 90 -2.51 13.98 -11.83
C LYS A 90 -1.38 12.96 -11.75
N ARG A 91 -0.99 12.56 -10.54
CA ARG A 91 0.08 11.58 -10.32
C ARG A 91 -0.38 10.15 -10.54
N VAL A 92 -1.62 9.84 -10.18
CA VAL A 92 -2.23 8.53 -10.45
C VAL A 92 -2.40 8.31 -11.95
N ALA A 93 -2.75 9.37 -12.71
CA ALA A 93 -2.95 9.30 -14.15
C ALA A 93 -1.80 8.64 -14.94
N LYS A 94 -0.54 8.92 -14.58
CA LYS A 94 0.65 8.34 -15.26
C LYS A 94 0.87 6.84 -15.00
N TYR A 95 0.25 6.27 -13.96
CA TYR A 95 0.38 4.86 -13.60
C TYR A 95 -0.87 4.02 -13.96
N ILE A 96 -1.91 4.67 -14.51
CA ILE A 96 -3.11 4.02 -15.04
C ILE A 96 -3.15 4.03 -16.56
N GLU A 97 -2.33 4.87 -17.19
CA GLU A 97 -2.20 4.90 -18.65
C GLU A 97 -1.72 3.55 -19.16
N GLY A 98 -2.47 2.95 -20.09
CA GLY A 98 -2.18 1.62 -20.62
C GLY A 98 -2.74 0.45 -19.79
N ASP A 99 -3.24 0.67 -18.58
CA ASP A 99 -3.83 -0.39 -17.75
C ASP A 99 -5.28 -0.69 -18.19
N PRO A 100 -5.59 -1.90 -18.69
CA PRO A 100 -6.92 -2.26 -19.17
C PRO A 100 -8.03 -2.10 -18.11
N ARG A 101 -7.68 -2.19 -16.81
CA ARG A 101 -8.61 -2.04 -15.69
C ARG A 101 -9.20 -0.64 -15.57
N PHE A 102 -8.58 0.35 -16.22
CA PHE A 102 -9.02 1.75 -16.23
C PHE A 102 -9.67 2.17 -17.55
N ARG A 103 -9.79 1.25 -18.51
CA ARG A 103 -10.43 1.53 -19.81
C ARG A 103 -11.88 1.97 -19.60
N GLY A 104 -12.23 3.14 -20.13
CA GLY A 104 -13.57 3.72 -20.01
C GLY A 104 -13.83 4.51 -18.74
N ILE A 105 -12.85 4.62 -17.82
CA ILE A 105 -12.94 5.52 -16.67
C ILE A 105 -12.48 6.91 -17.09
N THR A 106 -13.43 7.78 -17.44
CA THR A 106 -13.14 9.16 -17.86
C THR A 106 -13.88 10.19 -17.00
N GLY A 107 -13.32 11.40 -16.91
CA GLY A 107 -14.01 12.62 -16.45
C GLY A 107 -14.39 12.71 -14.96
N ASN A 108 -14.23 11.66 -14.15
CA ASN A 108 -14.62 11.67 -12.74
C ASN A 108 -13.47 11.25 -11.81
N ARG A 109 -12.89 12.24 -11.12
CA ARG A 109 -11.80 12.08 -10.14
C ARG A 109 -12.06 10.97 -9.13
N TRP A 110 -13.29 10.88 -8.62
CA TRP A 110 -13.69 9.88 -7.62
C TRP A 110 -13.64 8.47 -8.17
N LYS A 111 -14.17 8.25 -9.38
CA LYS A 111 -14.13 6.94 -10.03
C LYS A 111 -12.68 6.46 -10.23
N MET A 112 -11.76 7.37 -10.54
CA MET A 112 -10.35 7.03 -10.70
C MET A 112 -9.67 6.68 -9.37
N ILE A 113 -9.95 7.41 -8.29
CA ILE A 113 -9.46 7.06 -6.95
C ILE A 113 -10.01 5.71 -6.49
N TYR A 114 -11.29 5.42 -6.75
CA TYR A 114 -11.90 4.15 -6.35
C TYR A 114 -11.33 2.99 -7.14
N ALA A 115 -11.13 3.17 -8.45
CA ALA A 115 -10.45 2.18 -9.29
C ALA A 115 -9.00 1.97 -8.86
N TRP A 116 -8.31 3.01 -8.41
CA TRP A 116 -6.96 2.90 -7.87
C TRP A 116 -6.91 2.15 -6.53
N THR A 117 -7.85 2.43 -5.63
CA THR A 117 -8.02 1.72 -4.35
C THR A 117 -8.28 0.24 -4.59
N ASN A 118 -9.21 -0.09 -5.48
CA ASN A 118 -9.49 -1.46 -5.92
C ASN A 118 -8.26 -2.10 -6.59
N LYS A 119 -7.50 -1.36 -7.41
CA LYS A 119 -6.26 -1.85 -8.02
C LYS A 119 -5.26 -2.29 -6.96
N GLU A 120 -5.04 -1.48 -5.92
CA GLU A 120 -4.13 -1.85 -4.82
C GLU A 120 -4.63 -3.07 -4.06
N TYR A 121 -5.91 -3.12 -3.69
CA TYR A 121 -6.54 -4.29 -3.07
C TYR A 121 -6.29 -5.57 -3.89
N ARG A 122 -6.56 -5.55 -5.20
CA ARG A 122 -6.35 -6.69 -6.10
C ARG A 122 -4.89 -7.06 -6.29
N ASN A 123 -3.99 -6.07 -6.33
CA ASN A 123 -2.55 -6.33 -6.44
C ASN A 123 -2.01 -6.99 -5.16
N LEU A 124 -2.45 -6.56 -3.97
CA LEU A 124 -2.11 -7.21 -2.70
C LEU A 124 -2.58 -8.66 -2.68
N GLN A 125 -3.84 -8.93 -3.06
CA GLN A 125 -4.37 -10.29 -3.17
C GLN A 125 -3.50 -11.15 -4.08
N ARG A 126 -3.20 -10.65 -5.27
CA ARG A 126 -2.41 -11.38 -6.27
C ARG A 126 -0.99 -11.66 -5.80
N TYR A 127 -0.34 -10.70 -5.13
CA TYR A 127 0.99 -10.92 -4.54
C TYR A 127 0.94 -12.00 -3.47
N LYS A 128 -0.03 -11.92 -2.55
CA LYS A 128 -0.17 -12.91 -1.46
C LYS A 128 -0.44 -14.32 -1.99
N GLU A 129 -1.36 -14.47 -2.94
CA GLU A 129 -1.69 -15.76 -3.59
C GLU A 129 -0.46 -16.42 -4.22
N ASN A 130 0.55 -15.62 -4.61
CA ASN A 130 1.80 -16.08 -5.20
C ASN A 130 2.97 -16.14 -4.19
N GLY A 131 2.68 -16.10 -2.89
CA GLY A 131 3.64 -16.28 -1.81
C GLY A 131 4.52 -15.06 -1.51
N ILE A 132 4.21 -13.90 -2.09
CA ILE A 132 4.91 -12.64 -1.83
C ILE A 132 4.32 -12.03 -0.56
N ARG A 133 5.20 -11.67 0.37
CA ARG A 133 4.81 -11.10 1.66
C ARG A 133 4.36 -9.65 1.47
N VAL A 134 3.07 -9.44 1.63
CA VAL A 134 2.38 -8.15 1.64
C VAL A 134 1.43 -8.15 2.85
N PRO A 135 0.94 -6.98 3.32
CA PRO A 135 -0.19 -6.95 4.24
C PRO A 135 -1.39 -7.69 3.66
N GLU A 136 -2.04 -8.54 4.45
CA GLU A 136 -3.29 -9.17 4.01
C GLU A 136 -4.35 -8.11 3.71
N PRO A 137 -4.87 -8.01 2.46
CA PRO A 137 -6.01 -7.15 2.19
C PRO A 137 -7.29 -7.76 2.75
N ILE A 138 -7.99 -7.03 3.61
CA ILE A 138 -9.23 -7.49 4.27
C ILE A 138 -10.44 -7.06 3.45
N GLU A 139 -10.61 -5.75 3.25
CA GLU A 139 -11.76 -5.18 2.55
C GLU A 139 -11.38 -3.85 1.89
N PHE A 140 -12.13 -3.44 0.86
CA PHE A 140 -12.05 -2.09 0.32
C PHE A 140 -13.44 -1.52 0.04
N ASP A 141 -13.63 -0.23 0.28
CA ASP A 141 -14.78 0.50 -0.25
C ASP A 141 -14.37 1.92 -0.64
N LYS A 142 -14.81 2.35 -1.83
CA LYS A 142 -14.50 3.66 -2.41
C LYS A 142 -13.00 3.97 -2.33
N ASN A 143 -12.61 4.92 -1.48
CA ASN A 143 -11.23 5.41 -1.30
C ASN A 143 -10.55 4.84 -0.04
N CYS A 144 -11.13 3.82 0.59
CA CYS A 144 -10.59 3.18 1.78
C CYS A 144 -10.21 1.73 1.50
N LEU A 145 -9.06 1.32 2.00
CA LEU A 145 -8.53 -0.04 1.95
C LEU A 145 -8.16 -0.46 3.37
N LEU A 146 -8.84 -1.49 3.87
CA LEU A 146 -8.54 -2.14 5.14
C LEU A 146 -7.62 -3.34 4.89
N MET A 147 -6.52 -3.42 5.62
CA MET A 147 -5.52 -4.46 5.48
C MET A 147 -4.84 -4.78 6.82
N GLU A 148 -4.09 -5.87 6.86
CA GLU A 148 -3.27 -6.26 8.02
C GLU A 148 -2.38 -5.11 8.50
N TYR A 149 -2.35 -4.91 9.81
CA TYR A 149 -1.37 -4.04 10.43
C TYR A 149 -0.03 -4.74 10.58
N ILE A 150 1.02 -4.13 10.02
CA ILE A 150 2.38 -4.62 10.14
C ILE A 150 3.11 -3.81 11.22
N GLY A 151 3.16 -4.33 12.43
CA GLY A 151 3.79 -3.69 13.57
C GLY A 151 3.61 -4.48 14.86
N ASP A 152 3.96 -3.87 15.97
CA ASP A 152 3.80 -4.42 17.32
C ASP A 152 3.36 -3.32 18.31
N GLU A 153 3.38 -3.60 19.61
CA GLU A 153 2.99 -2.67 20.66
C GLU A 153 3.82 -1.37 20.67
N ASN A 154 4.99 -1.35 20.04
CA ASN A 154 5.86 -0.18 19.96
C ASN A 154 5.54 0.70 18.72
N GLY A 155 4.63 0.27 17.85
CA GLY A 155 4.20 1.00 16.68
C GLY A 155 4.43 0.26 15.36
N PRO A 156 4.31 0.97 14.22
CA PRO A 156 4.39 0.35 12.90
C PRO A 156 5.80 -0.16 12.63
N ALA A 157 5.90 -1.27 11.91
CA ALA A 157 7.19 -1.80 11.49
C ALA A 157 7.96 -0.74 10.70
N PRO A 158 9.27 -0.57 10.95
CA PRO A 158 10.06 0.43 10.26
C PRO A 158 10.23 0.07 8.79
N GLN A 159 10.37 1.10 7.95
CA GLN A 159 10.79 0.92 6.56
C GLN A 159 12.22 0.34 6.50
N LEU A 160 12.52 -0.41 5.45
CA LEU A 160 13.83 -1.02 5.21
C LEU A 160 14.97 -0.01 5.27
N ARG A 161 14.76 1.21 4.74
CA ARG A 161 15.74 2.30 4.82
C ARG A 161 16.20 2.63 6.24
N ASN A 162 15.28 2.55 7.20
CA ASN A 162 15.50 2.89 8.61
C ASN A 162 15.86 1.68 9.47
N SER A 163 15.98 0.50 8.85
CA SER A 163 16.15 -0.76 9.56
C SER A 163 17.60 -1.22 9.57
N VAL A 164 18.05 -1.72 10.72
CA VAL A 164 19.29 -2.47 10.86
C VAL A 164 18.99 -3.94 10.57
N MET A 165 19.55 -4.46 9.48
CA MET A 165 19.35 -5.84 9.07
C MET A 165 20.34 -6.75 9.79
N LYS A 166 19.85 -7.75 10.54
CA LYS A 166 20.73 -8.76 11.16
C LYS A 166 21.32 -9.70 10.12
N ARG A 167 20.55 -9.99 9.06
CA ARG A 167 20.93 -10.89 7.97
C ARG A 167 20.69 -10.24 6.61
N PRO A 168 21.49 -9.22 6.23
CA PRO A 168 21.21 -8.40 5.05
C PRO A 168 21.22 -9.21 3.74
N ASN A 169 22.07 -10.24 3.62
CA ASN A 169 22.06 -11.17 2.49
C ASN A 169 20.73 -11.97 2.37
N MET A 170 20.11 -12.33 3.49
CA MET A 170 18.82 -13.04 3.49
C MET A 170 17.68 -12.10 3.14
N VAL A 171 17.71 -10.88 3.67
CA VAL A 171 16.72 -9.83 3.34
C VAL A 171 16.83 -9.48 1.85
N TYR A 172 18.04 -9.36 1.29
CA TYR A 172 18.23 -9.14 -0.14
C TYR A 172 17.62 -10.26 -0.98
N LYS A 173 17.88 -11.53 -0.64
CA LYS A 173 17.29 -12.69 -1.34
C LYS A 173 15.76 -12.66 -1.30
N ASP A 174 15.18 -12.31 -0.15
CA ASP A 174 13.74 -12.16 0.01
C ASP A 174 13.19 -11.01 -0.85
N VAL A 175 13.86 -9.86 -0.93
CA VAL A 175 13.43 -8.73 -1.78
C VAL A 175 13.60 -9.05 -3.26
N VAL A 176 14.65 -9.77 -3.65
CA VAL A 176 14.83 -10.30 -5.01
C VAL A 176 13.68 -11.25 -5.38
N SER A 177 13.19 -12.07 -4.43
CA SER A 177 12.04 -12.92 -4.70
C SER A 177 10.77 -12.10 -4.96
N PHE A 178 10.58 -10.94 -4.32
CA PHE A 178 9.45 -10.04 -4.64
C PHE A 178 9.48 -9.58 -6.10
N ILE A 179 10.67 -9.33 -6.66
CA ILE A 179 10.86 -8.93 -8.06
C ILE A 179 10.60 -10.13 -8.99
N VAL A 180 11.30 -11.24 -8.76
CA VAL A 180 11.27 -12.41 -9.66
C VAL A 180 9.90 -13.09 -9.63
N ASP A 181 9.39 -13.41 -8.43
CA ASP A 181 8.08 -14.03 -8.29
C ASP A 181 6.96 -13.04 -8.61
N GLY A 182 7.17 -11.74 -8.36
CA GLY A 182 6.23 -10.69 -8.75
C GLY A 182 6.01 -10.70 -10.25
N TYR A 183 7.10 -10.70 -11.02
CA TYR A 183 7.02 -10.76 -12.47
C TYR A 183 6.51 -12.11 -12.98
N ARG A 184 7.08 -13.22 -12.51
CA ARG A 184 6.84 -14.55 -13.11
C ARG A 184 5.55 -15.21 -12.63
N LYS A 185 5.21 -15.10 -11.35
CA LYS A 185 4.06 -15.79 -10.76
C LYS A 185 2.87 -14.86 -10.61
N ALA A 186 3.09 -13.68 -10.03
CA ALA A 186 2.03 -12.68 -9.88
C ALA A 186 1.76 -11.88 -11.17
N HIS A 187 2.57 -12.01 -12.22
CA HIS A 187 2.52 -11.19 -13.45
C HIS A 187 2.31 -9.69 -13.17
N LEU A 188 3.06 -9.18 -12.20
CA LEU A 188 3.08 -7.80 -11.77
C LEU A 188 4.51 -7.27 -11.71
N VAL A 189 4.69 -6.01 -12.06
CA VAL A 189 5.90 -5.22 -11.78
C VAL A 189 5.49 -4.15 -10.79
N HIS A 190 6.21 -3.97 -9.68
CA HIS A 190 5.84 -2.97 -8.67
C HIS A 190 5.86 -1.54 -9.23
N GLY A 191 6.87 -1.22 -10.05
CA GLY A 191 6.99 0.04 -10.80
C GLY A 191 7.49 1.24 -9.99
N ASP A 192 7.69 1.06 -8.69
CA ASP A 192 8.29 2.04 -7.77
C ASP A 192 8.91 1.33 -6.55
N LEU A 193 9.49 0.16 -6.75
CA LEU A 193 10.11 -0.61 -5.67
C LEU A 193 11.38 0.10 -5.20
N SER A 194 11.48 0.28 -3.89
CA SER A 194 12.62 0.87 -3.20
C SER A 194 12.57 0.52 -1.71
N GLU A 195 13.61 0.89 -0.97
CA GLU A 195 13.72 0.77 0.49
C GLU A 195 12.66 1.55 1.29
N TYR A 196 11.88 2.40 0.63
CA TYR A 196 10.76 3.15 1.19
C TYR A 196 9.46 2.34 1.21
N ASN A 197 9.30 1.42 0.26
CA ASN A 197 8.07 0.65 0.05
C ASN A 197 8.21 -0.81 0.54
N ILE A 198 9.17 -1.03 1.45
CA ILE A 198 9.40 -2.31 2.12
C ILE A 198 9.44 -2.04 3.61
N LEU A 199 8.58 -2.72 4.37
CA LEU A 199 8.64 -2.74 5.84
C LEU A 199 9.51 -3.91 6.31
N MET A 200 10.14 -3.75 7.46
CA MET A 200 10.90 -4.80 8.12
C MET A 200 10.22 -5.20 9.42
N PHE A 201 9.63 -6.39 9.43
CA PHE A 201 8.98 -6.93 10.62
C PHE A 201 9.57 -8.29 10.95
N LYS A 202 9.98 -8.53 12.20
CA LYS A 202 10.59 -9.79 12.65
C LYS A 202 11.75 -10.27 11.73
N ASP A 203 12.63 -9.34 11.33
CA ASP A 203 13.79 -9.56 10.42
C ASP A 203 13.40 -10.11 9.03
N ARG A 204 12.20 -9.78 8.57
CA ARG A 204 11.60 -10.28 7.34
C ARG A 204 10.99 -9.09 6.56
N PRO A 205 11.36 -8.88 5.28
CA PRO A 205 10.81 -7.79 4.49
C PRO A 205 9.34 -8.05 4.14
N ILE A 206 8.54 -7.00 4.05
CA ILE A 206 7.14 -7.03 3.65
C ILE A 206 6.92 -5.90 2.64
N LEU A 207 6.41 -6.25 1.46
CA LEU A 207 6.14 -5.33 0.37
C LEU A 207 4.86 -4.54 0.65
N ILE A 208 4.89 -3.22 0.50
CA ILE A 208 3.73 -2.33 0.68
C ILE A 208 3.57 -1.40 -0.52
N ASP A 209 2.47 -0.64 -0.57
CA ASP A 209 2.20 0.37 -1.59
C ASP A 209 2.09 -0.18 -3.03
N CYS A 210 1.37 -1.29 -3.17
CA CYS A 210 1.22 -2.03 -4.43
C CYS A 210 0.26 -1.38 -5.44
N GLY A 211 -0.27 -0.18 -5.17
CA GLY A 211 -1.19 0.53 -6.07
C GLY A 211 -0.55 0.94 -7.39
N GLN A 212 0.76 1.20 -7.39
CA GLN A 212 1.50 1.57 -8.60
C GLN A 212 1.84 0.38 -9.49
N ALA A 213 1.66 -0.85 -9.01
CA ALA A 213 2.06 -2.04 -9.75
C ALA A 213 1.31 -2.20 -11.09
N LEU A 214 2.05 -2.56 -12.12
CA LEU A 214 1.61 -2.74 -13.50
C LEU A 214 1.59 -4.22 -13.86
N THR A 215 0.78 -4.63 -14.82
CA THR A 215 0.83 -5.99 -15.36
C THR A 215 2.13 -6.22 -16.14
N ALA A 216 2.66 -7.44 -16.11
CA ALA A 216 3.87 -7.80 -16.87
C ALA A 216 3.74 -7.57 -18.38
N ASP A 217 2.51 -7.62 -18.92
CA ASP A 217 2.20 -7.36 -20.34
C ASP A 217 2.15 -5.87 -20.70
N HIS A 218 2.30 -4.97 -19.73
CA HIS A 218 2.28 -3.53 -19.98
C HIS A 218 3.50 -3.14 -20.85
N PHE A 219 3.31 -2.25 -21.83
CA PHE A 219 4.36 -1.90 -22.80
C PHE A 219 5.64 -1.35 -22.14
N ASN A 220 5.50 -0.65 -21.01
CA ASN A 220 6.62 -0.16 -20.19
C ASN A 220 7.06 -1.11 -19.05
N ALA A 221 6.46 -2.30 -18.90
CA ALA A 221 6.72 -3.17 -17.74
C ALA A 221 8.21 -3.49 -17.55
N LYS A 222 8.94 -3.75 -18.65
CA LYS A 222 10.37 -4.06 -18.61
C LYS A 222 11.22 -2.89 -18.13
N GLU A 223 10.87 -1.66 -18.51
CA GLU A 223 11.57 -0.45 -18.06
C GLU A 223 11.38 -0.23 -16.56
N PHE A 224 10.14 -0.37 -16.09
CA PHE A 224 9.81 -0.30 -14.67
C PHE A 224 10.49 -1.41 -13.85
N LEU A 225 10.54 -2.63 -14.39
CA LEU A 225 11.23 -3.75 -13.75
C LEU A 225 12.74 -3.49 -13.61
N MET A 226 13.38 -2.96 -14.65
CA MET A 226 14.80 -2.59 -14.59
C MET A 226 15.05 -1.50 -13.55
N ARG A 227 14.16 -0.49 -13.46
CA ARG A 227 14.25 0.56 -12.44
C ARG A 227 14.11 0.00 -11.01
N ASP A 228 13.17 -0.91 -10.80
CA ASP A 228 12.97 -1.59 -9.51
C ASP A 228 14.23 -2.38 -9.11
N ILE A 229 14.80 -3.15 -10.05
CA ILE A 229 16.05 -3.89 -9.87
C ILE A 229 17.19 -2.95 -9.46
N SER A 230 17.43 -1.88 -10.24
CA SER A 230 18.52 -0.95 -9.97
C SER A 230 18.35 -0.23 -8.64
N ASN A 231 17.13 0.14 -8.25
CA ASN A 231 16.87 0.76 -6.95
C ASN A 231 17.22 -0.18 -5.79
N VAL A 232 16.74 -1.42 -5.85
CA VAL A 232 17.01 -2.45 -4.83
C VAL A 232 18.50 -2.74 -4.76
N ASN A 233 19.15 -3.04 -5.90
CA ASN A 233 20.58 -3.33 -5.94
C ASN A 233 21.42 -2.16 -5.41
N ARG A 234 21.11 -0.92 -5.79
CA ARG A 234 21.79 0.27 -5.25
C ARG A 234 21.67 0.36 -3.72
N PHE A 235 20.47 0.15 -3.17
CA PHE A 235 20.27 0.17 -1.73
C PHE A 235 21.11 -0.91 -1.02
N PHE A 236 21.05 -2.16 -1.49
CA PHE A 236 21.78 -3.27 -0.85
C PHE A 236 23.31 -3.17 -1.03
N ARG A 237 23.81 -2.70 -2.17
CA ARG A 237 25.24 -2.37 -2.36
C ARG A 237 25.71 -1.31 -1.36
N SER A 238 24.87 -0.31 -1.05
CA SER A 238 25.19 0.71 -0.03
C SER A 238 25.23 0.17 1.41
N ARG A 239 24.85 -1.09 1.60
CA ARG A 239 24.84 -1.81 2.89
C ARG A 239 25.81 -3.00 2.87
N ASP A 240 26.82 -2.96 2.00
CA ASP A 240 27.86 -3.98 1.86
C ASP A 240 27.32 -5.39 1.56
N VAL A 241 26.20 -5.48 0.84
CA VAL A 241 25.66 -6.75 0.33
C VAL A 241 26.15 -6.98 -1.08
N ASP A 242 26.62 -8.19 -1.35
CA ASP A 242 26.93 -8.63 -2.70
C ASP A 242 25.62 -8.90 -3.46
N THR A 243 25.39 -8.12 -4.50
CA THR A 243 24.14 -8.13 -5.27
C THR A 243 24.34 -8.79 -6.63
N ILE A 244 23.30 -9.46 -7.12
CA ILE A 244 23.23 -9.95 -8.49
C ILE A 244 23.33 -8.75 -9.44
N ASP A 245 24.02 -8.92 -10.57
CA ASP A 245 24.06 -7.89 -11.61
C ASP A 245 22.64 -7.54 -12.12
N ASP A 246 22.43 -6.29 -12.48
CA ASP A 246 21.10 -5.79 -12.85
C ASP A 246 20.56 -6.51 -14.10
N ASP A 247 21.41 -6.73 -15.11
CA ASP A 247 21.03 -7.43 -16.34
C ASP A 247 20.81 -8.92 -16.06
N GLU A 248 21.65 -9.53 -15.23
CA GLU A 248 21.46 -10.93 -14.82
C GLU A 248 20.11 -11.12 -14.10
N LEU A 249 19.77 -10.25 -13.16
CA LEU A 249 18.49 -10.32 -12.43
C LEU A 249 17.31 -10.07 -13.37
N LEU A 250 17.44 -9.13 -14.31
CA LEU A 250 16.43 -8.92 -15.35
C LEU A 250 16.22 -10.20 -16.18
N GLN A 251 17.31 -10.87 -16.60
CA GLN A 251 17.22 -12.15 -17.31
C GLN A 251 16.55 -13.24 -16.48
N ARG A 252 16.80 -13.31 -15.16
CA ARG A 252 16.10 -14.25 -14.27
C ARG A 252 14.58 -14.03 -14.22
N CYS A 253 14.12 -12.80 -14.42
CA CYS A 253 12.70 -12.50 -14.51
C CYS A 253 12.11 -12.92 -15.86
N LEU A 254 12.85 -12.69 -16.95
CA LEU A 254 12.37 -12.90 -18.32
C LEU A 254 12.48 -14.36 -18.81
N LYS A 255 13.43 -15.14 -18.28
CA LYS A 255 13.58 -16.55 -18.65
C LYS A 255 12.51 -17.40 -17.97
N GLY A 256 11.76 -18.14 -18.79
CA GLY A 256 10.79 -19.13 -18.32
C GLY A 256 11.50 -20.28 -17.58
N GLU A 257 10.75 -21.02 -16.78
CA GLU A 257 11.25 -22.23 -16.12
C GLU A 257 11.55 -23.38 -17.12
N ASP A 258 11.18 -23.20 -18.39
CA ASP A 258 11.28 -24.18 -19.48
C ASP A 258 12.65 -24.19 -20.21
N ASP A 259 13.60 -23.34 -19.83
CA ASP A 259 14.97 -23.33 -20.40
C ASP A 259 15.98 -24.08 -19.49
N LYS A 260 15.63 -25.28 -19.02
CA LYS A 260 16.54 -26.23 -18.36
C LYS A 260 16.52 -27.60 -18.99
#